data_AF-A0A835B9L1-F1
#
_entry.id   AF-A0A835B9L1-F1
#
_cell.length_a   1.000
_cell.length_b   1.000
_cell.length_c   1.000
_cell.angle_alpha   90.00
_cell.angle_beta   90.00
_cell.angle_gamma   90.00
#
_symmetry.space_group_name_H-M   'P 1'
#
loop_
_entity.id
_entity.type
_entity.pdbx_description
1 polymer ?
#
loop_
_entity_poly.entity_id
_entity_poly.type
_entity_poly.pdbx_seq_one_letter_code
_entity_poly.pdbx_strand_id
1 'polypeptide(L)'
;MALPSVHVYLMAEAELLRLPRVVVLEGVEWVADAPAMLDIFEDKIDEGTGWEVPRIDQLRRASNLDARLRLVRYHILPALDANPADDGALRRLVGQAQAIRRIGTRSPEHGQLRELAIGLGNRLRKVGESKRPPSWLAERIYSLQTHCKKVHKRRYIPFL
;
A
#
# COMPACT_ATOMS: atom_id res chain seq x y z
N MET A 1 29.58 15.61 14.93
CA MET A 1 29.79 14.17 14.65
C MET A 1 28.63 13.71 13.78
N ALA A 2 28.89 13.02 12.68
CA ALA A 2 27.83 12.44 11.84
C ALA A 2 27.24 11.19 12.51
N LEU A 3 25.91 11.03 12.49
CA LEU A 3 25.25 9.83 12.99
C LEU A 3 25.61 8.63 12.09
N PRO A 4 25.82 7.42 12.65
CA PRO A 4 26.02 6.22 11.86
C PRO A 4 24.73 5.87 11.10
N SER A 5 24.87 5.49 9.82
CA SER A 5 23.75 5.04 9.00
C SER A 5 23.53 3.53 9.10
N VAL A 6 22.27 3.10 8.99
CA VAL A 6 21.89 1.68 8.89
C VAL A 6 20.82 1.51 7.82
N HIS A 7 20.95 0.45 7.03
CA HIS A 7 19.98 0.09 5.98
C HIS A 7 19.01 -0.94 6.54
N VAL A 8 17.71 -0.76 6.28
CA VAL A 8 16.66 -1.62 6.83
C VAL A 8 15.70 -2.05 5.72
N TYR A 9 15.47 -3.35 5.61
CA TYR A 9 14.55 -3.96 4.65
C TYR A 9 13.30 -4.55 5.32
N LEU A 10 13.39 -4.96 6.59
CA LEU A 10 12.39 -5.78 7.28
C LEU A 10 11.93 -5.19 8.62
N MET A 11 10.73 -5.56 9.06
CA MET A 11 10.19 -5.19 10.38
C MET A 11 11.09 -5.68 11.54
N ALA A 12 11.56 -6.93 11.48
CA ALA A 12 12.43 -7.49 12.52
C ALA A 12 13.77 -6.73 12.65
N GLU A 13 14.32 -6.24 11.54
CA GLU A 13 15.52 -5.40 11.56
C GLU A 13 15.23 -4.04 12.21
N ALA A 14 14.07 -3.44 11.93
CA ALA A 14 13.65 -2.17 12.52
C ALA A 14 13.48 -2.24 14.05
N GLU A 15 12.92 -3.33 14.57
CA GLU A 15 12.73 -3.58 16.01
C GLU A 15 14.06 -3.71 16.77
N LEU A 16 15.08 -4.29 16.14
CA LEU A 16 16.39 -4.53 16.76
C LEU A 16 17.23 -3.24 16.91
N LEU A 17 16.84 -2.13 16.29
CA LEU A 17 17.60 -0.88 16.40
C LEU A 17 17.38 -0.21 17.77
N ARG A 18 18.45 -0.14 18.58
CA ARG A 18 18.41 0.37 19.97
C ARG A 18 19.03 1.75 20.19
N LEU A 19 19.76 2.29 19.22
CA LEU A 19 20.51 3.56 19.36
C LEU A 19 20.12 4.54 18.24
N PRO A 20 20.13 5.86 18.48
CA PRO A 20 19.83 6.87 17.47
C PRO A 20 20.73 6.76 16.24
N ARG A 21 20.12 6.75 15.05
CA ARG A 21 20.79 6.54 13.76
C ARG A 21 20.06 7.25 12.62
N VAL A 22 20.76 7.41 11.50
CA VAL A 22 20.12 7.64 10.20
C VAL A 22 19.70 6.29 9.63
N VAL A 23 18.40 6.07 9.48
CA VAL A 23 17.85 4.81 8.96
C VAL A 23 17.49 4.99 7.49
N VAL A 24 18.26 4.35 6.62
CA VAL A 24 17.98 4.30 5.19
C VAL A 24 16.96 3.19 4.95
N LEU A 25 15.72 3.58 4.62
CA LEU A 25 14.68 2.64 4.25
C LEU A 25 14.95 2.14 2.83
N GLU A 26 15.26 0.85 2.74
CA GLU A 26 15.50 0.22 1.45
C GLU A 26 14.22 -0.33 0.84
N GLY A 27 13.28 -0.75 1.68
CA GLY A 27 11.98 -1.25 1.26
C GLY A 27 11.13 -1.80 2.39
N VAL A 28 9.95 -2.28 2.02
CA VAL A 28 9.17 -3.22 2.84
C VAL A 28 9.14 -4.57 2.13
N GLU A 29 9.23 -5.63 2.93
CA GLU A 29 9.03 -6.98 2.41
C GLU A 29 7.58 -7.13 1.96
N TRP A 30 6.58 -6.86 2.79
CA TRP A 30 5.18 -6.98 2.36
C TRP A 30 4.49 -5.62 2.48
N VAL A 31 3.63 -5.27 1.52
CA VAL A 31 2.83 -4.02 1.62
C VAL A 31 2.02 -4.00 2.92
N ALA A 32 1.57 -5.19 3.37
CA ALA A 32 0.85 -5.37 4.61
C ALA A 32 1.67 -5.10 5.87
N ASP A 33 3.01 -5.12 5.80
CA ASP A 33 3.91 -4.84 6.92
C ASP A 33 4.21 -3.34 7.05
N ALA A 34 3.95 -2.56 6.01
CA ALA A 34 4.24 -1.12 5.98
C ALA A 34 3.60 -0.34 7.15
N PRO A 35 2.36 -0.63 7.61
CA PRO A 35 1.80 0.04 8.79
C PRO A 35 2.60 -0.25 10.06
N ALA A 36 2.91 -1.52 10.35
CA ALA A 36 3.64 -1.88 11.58
C ALA A 36 5.07 -1.30 11.58
N MET A 37 5.74 -1.31 10.41
CA MET A 37 7.05 -0.70 10.26
C MET A 37 6.99 0.84 10.40
N LEU A 38 5.90 1.47 9.93
CA LEU A 38 5.68 2.91 10.10
C LEU A 38 5.54 3.26 11.58
N ASP A 39 4.69 2.54 12.31
CA ASP A 39 4.43 2.76 13.73
C ASP A 39 5.75 2.74 14.54
N ILE A 40 6.62 1.74 14.29
CA ILE A 40 7.94 1.63 14.96
C ILE A 40 8.82 2.87 14.73
N PHE A 41 8.84 3.42 13.50
CA PHE A 41 9.67 4.57 13.20
C PHE A 41 9.06 5.89 13.64
N GLU A 42 7.74 6.03 13.59
CA GLU A 42 7.04 7.19 14.14
C GLU A 42 7.29 7.28 15.65
N ASP A 43 7.16 6.18 16.40
CA ASP A 43 7.46 6.13 17.82
C ASP A 43 8.90 6.58 18.12
N LYS A 44 9.88 6.05 17.37
CA LYS A 44 11.31 6.41 17.55
C LYS A 44 11.62 7.86 17.19
N ILE A 45 10.94 8.43 16.20
CA ILE A 45 11.10 9.84 15.80
C ILE A 45 10.47 10.75 16.86
N ASP A 46 9.27 10.41 17.32
CA ASP A 46 8.47 11.21 18.27
C ASP A 46 9.08 11.23 19.68
N GLU A 47 9.81 10.18 20.07
CA GLU A 47 10.60 10.14 21.31
C GLU A 47 11.71 11.21 21.36
N GLY A 48 12.00 11.93 20.26
CA GLY A 48 12.96 13.04 20.23
C GLY A 48 14.41 12.60 20.45
N THR A 49 14.70 11.31 20.27
CA THR A 49 15.99 10.69 20.60
C THR A 49 17.07 10.89 19.53
N GLY A 50 16.80 11.64 18.47
CA GLY A 50 17.76 11.94 17.39
C GLY A 50 17.77 10.92 16.25
N TRP A 51 16.66 10.22 16.02
CA TRP A 51 16.48 9.37 14.84
C TRP A 51 16.15 10.21 13.62
N GLU A 52 16.76 9.84 12.50
CA GLU A 52 16.42 10.37 11.19
C GLU A 52 16.05 9.22 10.27
N VAL A 53 14.86 9.28 9.68
CA VAL A 53 14.41 8.28 8.70
C VAL A 53 14.13 8.99 7.38
N PRO A 54 15.16 9.20 6.54
CA PRO A 54 14.97 9.73 5.20
C PRO A 54 13.90 8.93 4.46
N ARG A 55 13.04 9.63 3.72
CA ARG A 55 11.97 9.02 2.89
C ARG A 55 10.87 8.30 3.67
N ILE A 56 10.65 8.63 4.95
CA ILE A 56 9.49 8.14 5.72
C ILE A 56 8.14 8.36 5.00
N ASP A 57 8.02 9.40 4.19
CA ASP A 57 6.86 9.65 3.33
C ASP A 57 6.54 8.50 2.36
N GLN A 58 7.56 7.76 1.89
CA GLN A 58 7.33 6.60 1.03
C GLN A 58 6.72 5.44 1.84
N LEU A 59 7.19 5.24 3.07
CA LEU A 59 6.62 4.26 3.99
C LEU A 59 5.18 4.63 4.39
N ARG A 60 4.91 5.91 4.68
CA ARG A 60 3.54 6.45 4.87
C ARG A 60 2.64 6.16 3.67
N ARG A 61 3.15 6.30 2.45
CA ARG A 61 2.41 6.00 1.21
C ARG A 61 2.14 4.50 1.05
N ALA A 62 3.10 3.64 1.38
CA ALA A 62 2.92 2.19 1.37
C ALA A 62 1.89 1.74 2.43
N SER A 63 1.95 2.31 3.63
CA SER A 63 0.95 2.09 4.69
C SER A 63 -0.45 2.53 4.24
N ASN A 64 -0.58 3.71 3.62
CA ASN A 64 -1.85 4.17 3.04
C ASN A 64 -2.33 3.24 1.91
N LEU A 65 -1.43 2.70 1.08
CA LEU A 65 -1.80 1.71 0.06
C LEU A 65 -2.41 0.45 0.70
N ASP A 66 -1.78 -0.10 1.75
CA ASP A 66 -2.34 -1.24 2.50
C ASP A 66 -3.74 -0.92 3.03
N ALA A 67 -3.92 0.20 3.71
CA ALA A 67 -5.21 0.61 4.25
C ALA A 67 -6.32 0.66 3.17
N ARG A 68 -6.01 1.24 2.00
CA ARG A 68 -6.93 1.30 0.86
C ARG A 68 -7.27 -0.08 0.32
N LEU A 69 -6.28 -0.97 0.24
CA LEU A 69 -6.47 -2.31 -0.26
C LEU A 69 -7.21 -3.22 0.73
N ARG A 70 -7.08 -3.02 2.05
CA ARG A 70 -7.94 -3.63 3.07
C ARG A 70 -9.40 -3.23 2.87
N LEU A 71 -9.67 -1.93 2.66
CA LEU A 71 -11.03 -1.44 2.39
C LEU A 71 -11.64 -2.11 1.16
N VAL A 72 -10.87 -2.18 0.07
CA VAL A 72 -11.29 -2.87 -1.15
C VAL A 72 -11.58 -4.34 -0.88
N ARG A 73 -10.62 -5.05 -0.26
CA ARG A 73 -10.67 -6.50 -0.06
C ARG A 73 -11.79 -6.94 0.88
N TYR A 74 -12.00 -6.24 1.99
CA TYR A 74 -12.86 -6.71 3.08
C TYR A 74 -14.23 -6.05 3.12
N HIS A 75 -14.44 -4.94 2.39
CA HIS A 75 -15.73 -4.24 2.40
C HIS A 75 -16.35 -4.08 1.02
N ILE A 76 -15.54 -3.75 0.00
CA ILE A 76 -16.07 -3.41 -1.32
C ILE A 76 -16.25 -4.67 -2.18
N LEU A 77 -15.20 -5.50 -2.31
CA LEU A 77 -15.29 -6.71 -3.14
C LEU A 77 -16.31 -7.72 -2.61
N PRO A 78 -16.48 -7.95 -1.28
CA PRO A 78 -17.53 -8.82 -0.77
C PRO A 78 -18.95 -8.30 -1.07
N ALA A 79 -19.18 -6.98 -1.03
CA ALA A 79 -20.46 -6.40 -1.41
C ALA A 79 -20.76 -6.63 -2.90
N LEU A 80 -19.75 -6.49 -3.76
CA LEU A 80 -19.86 -6.75 -5.19
C LEU A 80 -19.98 -8.24 -5.54
N ASP A 81 -19.41 -9.15 -4.73
CA ASP A 81 -19.63 -10.60 -4.88
C ASP A 81 -21.08 -10.96 -4.56
N ALA A 82 -21.64 -10.37 -3.50
CA ALA A 82 -23.04 -10.61 -3.11
C ALA A 82 -24.03 -10.01 -4.12
N ASN A 83 -23.72 -8.81 -4.63
CA ASN A 83 -24.50 -8.15 -5.68
C ASN A 83 -23.57 -7.38 -6.63
N PRO A 84 -23.27 -7.93 -7.82
CA PRO A 84 -22.42 -7.24 -8.79
C PRO A 84 -23.03 -5.94 -9.32
N ALA A 85 -24.33 -5.70 -9.17
CA ALA A 85 -25.01 -4.46 -9.55
C ALA A 85 -25.13 -3.44 -8.39
N ASP A 86 -24.41 -3.62 -7.28
CA ASP A 86 -24.41 -2.64 -6.18
C ASP A 86 -23.69 -1.35 -6.58
N ASP A 87 -24.47 -0.35 -7.02
CA ASP A 87 -24.00 0.98 -7.41
C ASP A 87 -23.22 1.71 -6.30
N GLY A 88 -23.54 1.46 -5.03
CA GLY A 88 -22.84 2.05 -3.89
C GLY A 88 -21.45 1.43 -3.73
N ALA A 89 -21.33 0.11 -3.88
CA ALA A 89 -20.05 -0.58 -3.89
C ALA A 89 -19.20 -0.21 -5.12
N LEU A 90 -19.81 -0.09 -6.31
CA LEU A 90 -19.11 0.35 -7.52
C LEU A 90 -18.53 1.77 -7.38
N ARG A 91 -19.33 2.73 -6.90
CA ARG A 91 -18.84 4.10 -6.64
C ARG A 91 -17.69 4.13 -5.63
N ARG A 92 -17.80 3.36 -4.53
CA ARG A 92 -16.71 3.23 -3.56
C ARG A 92 -15.46 2.62 -4.20
N LEU A 93 -15.60 1.61 -5.07
CA LEU A 93 -14.49 0.99 -5.79
C LEU A 93 -13.76 2.00 -6.68
N VAL A 94 -14.50 2.82 -7.44
CA VAL A 94 -13.93 3.91 -8.25
C VAL A 94 -13.22 4.94 -7.37
N GLY A 95 -13.81 5.32 -6.24
CA GLY A 95 -13.19 6.23 -5.27
C GLY A 95 -11.85 5.69 -4.74
N GLN A 96 -11.80 4.42 -4.33
CA GLN A 96 -10.55 3.79 -3.89
C GLN A 96 -9.54 3.66 -5.03
N ALA A 97 -9.99 3.33 -6.25
CA ALA A 97 -9.14 3.26 -7.42
C ALA A 97 -8.42 4.59 -7.71
N GLN A 98 -9.13 5.72 -7.61
CA GLN A 98 -8.56 7.05 -7.76
C GLN A 98 -7.61 7.41 -6.62
N ALA A 99 -7.94 7.05 -5.37
CA ALA A 99 -7.08 7.29 -4.22
C ALA A 99 -5.77 6.50 -4.31
N ILE A 100 -5.84 5.22 -4.68
CA ILE A 100 -4.68 4.35 -4.91
C ILE A 100 -3.82 4.91 -6.06
N ARG A 101 -4.43 5.33 -7.17
CA ARG A 101 -3.68 5.95 -8.27
C ARG A 101 -2.97 7.24 -7.83
N ARG A 102 -3.59 8.05 -6.97
CA ARG A 102 -2.98 9.27 -6.39
C ARG A 102 -1.74 8.97 -5.55
N ILE A 103 -1.70 7.83 -4.84
CA ILE A 103 -0.50 7.37 -4.15
C ILE A 103 0.63 7.19 -5.16
N GLY A 104 0.38 6.46 -6.24
CA GLY A 104 1.40 6.21 -7.26
C GLY A 104 1.87 7.48 -7.97
N THR A 105 0.98 8.41 -8.31
CA THR A 105 1.37 9.68 -8.96
C THR A 105 2.25 10.56 -8.08
N ARG A 106 2.11 10.46 -6.75
CA ARG A 106 2.92 11.21 -5.78
C ARG A 106 4.21 10.48 -5.41
N SER A 107 4.35 9.20 -5.76
CA SER A 107 5.58 8.43 -5.59
C SER A 107 6.61 8.75 -6.67
N PRO A 108 7.92 8.56 -6.36
CA PRO A 108 9.01 8.80 -7.32
C PRO A 108 8.78 8.13 -8.67
N GLU A 109 9.27 8.75 -9.73
CA GLU A 109 8.95 8.41 -11.13
C GLU A 109 9.36 6.98 -11.52
N HIS A 110 10.39 6.42 -10.88
CA HIS A 110 10.93 5.08 -11.13
C HIS A 110 10.74 4.10 -9.96
N GLY A 111 9.85 4.41 -9.01
CA GLY A 111 9.64 3.55 -7.83
C GLY A 111 8.64 2.42 -8.07
N GLN A 112 8.92 1.21 -7.58
CA GLN A 112 7.99 0.06 -7.69
C GLN A 112 6.61 0.35 -7.05
N LEU A 113 6.57 1.16 -5.98
CA LEU A 113 5.32 1.63 -5.36
C LEU A 113 4.43 2.38 -6.36
N ARG A 114 5.04 3.21 -7.23
CA ARG A 114 4.32 3.96 -8.26
C ARG A 114 3.67 3.02 -9.25
N GLU A 115 4.43 2.11 -9.82
CA GLU A 115 3.94 1.14 -10.82
C GLU A 115 2.83 0.27 -10.24
N LEU A 116 3.04 -0.25 -9.02
CA LEU A 116 2.08 -1.05 -8.29
C LEU A 116 0.77 -0.28 -8.06
N ALA A 117 0.84 0.92 -7.49
CA ALA A 117 -0.33 1.71 -7.15
C ALA A 117 -1.07 2.20 -8.41
N ILE A 118 -0.38 2.67 -9.45
CA ILE A 118 -1.02 3.08 -10.70
C ILE A 118 -1.68 1.88 -11.39
N GLY A 119 -0.95 0.76 -11.52
CA GLY A 119 -1.45 -0.45 -12.16
C GLY A 119 -2.70 -0.99 -11.47
N LEU A 120 -2.67 -1.05 -10.14
CA LEU A 120 -3.78 -1.52 -9.34
C LEU A 120 -4.97 -0.56 -9.36
N GLY A 121 -4.73 0.75 -9.21
CA GLY A 121 -5.77 1.78 -9.33
C GLY A 121 -6.47 1.72 -10.70
N ASN A 122 -5.72 1.55 -11.79
CA ASN A 122 -6.32 1.40 -13.12
C ASN A 122 -7.19 0.15 -13.27
N ARG A 123 -6.79 -0.98 -12.65
CA ARG A 123 -7.57 -2.22 -12.66
C ARG A 123 -8.86 -2.09 -11.86
N LEU A 124 -8.77 -1.54 -10.64
CA LEU A 124 -9.94 -1.32 -9.78
C LEU A 124 -10.95 -0.39 -10.46
N ARG A 125 -10.48 0.69 -11.10
CA ARG A 125 -11.34 1.61 -11.86
C ARG A 125 -12.08 0.91 -12.99
N LYS A 126 -11.38 0.08 -13.78
CA LYS A 126 -11.97 -0.68 -14.90
C LYS A 126 -13.10 -1.62 -14.46
N VAL A 127 -13.05 -2.12 -13.23
CA VAL A 127 -14.13 -2.95 -12.65
C VAL A 127 -15.24 -2.05 -12.11
N GLY A 128 -14.91 -0.97 -11.39
CA GLY A 128 -15.91 -0.04 -10.85
C GLY A 128 -16.74 0.70 -11.91
N GLU A 129 -16.20 0.91 -13.11
CA GLU A 129 -16.89 1.58 -14.23
C GLU A 129 -17.73 0.62 -15.11
N SER A 130 -17.92 -0.65 -14.71
CA SER A 130 -18.53 -1.69 -15.55
C SER A 130 -19.82 -1.27 -16.25
N LYS A 131 -19.76 -1.20 -17.59
CA LYS A 131 -20.92 -1.00 -18.50
C LYS A 131 -21.44 -2.32 -19.09
N ARG A 132 -21.18 -3.44 -18.39
CA ARG A 132 -21.38 -4.81 -18.86
C ARG A 132 -22.27 -5.57 -17.86
N PRO A 133 -22.87 -6.72 -18.25
CA PRO A 133 -23.75 -7.48 -17.35
C PRO A 133 -23.02 -8.00 -16.10
N PRO A 134 -23.76 -8.31 -15.01
CA PRO A 134 -23.21 -8.81 -13.75
C PRO A 134 -22.24 -9.99 -13.86
N SER A 135 -22.49 -10.94 -14.77
CA SER A 135 -21.63 -12.12 -14.98
C SER A 135 -20.22 -11.74 -15.44
N TRP A 136 -20.11 -10.77 -16.36
CA TRP A 136 -18.83 -10.24 -16.82
C TRP A 136 -18.04 -9.57 -15.69
N LEU A 137 -18.76 -8.91 -14.78
CA LEU A 137 -18.15 -8.24 -13.64
C LEU A 137 -17.65 -9.25 -12.60
N ALA A 138 -18.43 -10.30 -12.31
CA ALA A 138 -18.09 -11.35 -11.34
C ALA A 138 -16.73 -12.02 -11.64
N GLU A 139 -16.46 -12.38 -12.89
CA GLU A 139 -15.16 -12.95 -13.31
C GLU A 139 -13.98 -12.03 -13.00
N ARG A 140 -14.18 -10.72 -13.14
CA ARG A 140 -13.14 -9.71 -12.87
C ARG A 140 -12.99 -9.39 -11.39
N ILE A 141 -14.06 -9.45 -10.62
CA ILE A 141 -14.00 -9.29 -9.17
C ILE A 141 -13.11 -10.38 -8.56
N TYR A 142 -13.28 -11.64 -8.97
CA TYR A 142 -12.43 -12.74 -8.49
C TYR A 142 -10.94 -12.50 -8.82
N SER A 143 -10.64 -12.10 -10.05
CA SER A 143 -9.27 -11.74 -10.46
C SER A 143 -8.71 -10.59 -9.61
N LEU A 144 -9.51 -9.55 -9.36
CA LEU A 144 -9.11 -8.44 -8.49
C LEU A 144 -8.86 -8.88 -7.06
N GLN A 145 -9.73 -9.68 -6.46
CA GLN A 145 -9.53 -10.22 -5.12
C GLN A 145 -8.20 -10.96 -5.02
N THR A 146 -7.90 -11.79 -6.03
CA THR A 146 -6.64 -12.52 -6.10
C THR A 146 -5.45 -11.57 -6.18
N HIS A 147 -5.53 -10.51 -6.99
CA HIS A 147 -4.46 -9.51 -7.09
C HIS A 147 -4.30 -8.70 -5.80
N CYS A 148 -5.39 -8.21 -5.19
CA CYS A 148 -5.33 -7.52 -3.91
C CYS A 148 -4.70 -8.42 -2.82
N LYS A 149 -5.15 -9.68 -2.70
CA LYS A 149 -4.55 -10.66 -1.79
C LYS A 149 -3.06 -10.85 -2.07
N LYS A 150 -2.67 -11.02 -3.34
CA LYS A 150 -1.27 -11.17 -3.74
C LYS A 150 -0.44 -9.94 -3.42
N VAL A 151 -0.94 -8.73 -3.65
CA VAL A 151 -0.20 -7.48 -3.37
C VAL A 151 0.08 -7.32 -1.88
N HIS A 152 -0.90 -7.61 -1.01
CA HIS A 152 -0.64 -7.66 0.45
C HIS A 152 0.35 -8.75 0.83
N LYS A 153 0.42 -9.82 0.01
CA LYS A 153 1.16 -11.05 0.29
C LYS A 153 2.44 -11.23 -0.54
N ARG A 154 2.91 -10.20 -1.23
CA ARG A 154 4.12 -10.32 -2.06
C ARG A 154 5.25 -9.65 -1.33
N ARG A 155 6.39 -10.33 -1.33
CA ARG A 155 7.69 -9.68 -1.11
C ARG A 155 7.78 -8.48 -2.09
N TYR A 156 8.31 -7.34 -1.68
CA TYR A 156 8.76 -6.15 -2.43
C TYR A 156 7.85 -4.91 -2.52
N ILE A 157 8.28 -3.85 -1.81
CA ILE A 157 8.34 -2.46 -2.32
C ILE A 157 9.71 -1.86 -1.90
N PRO A 158 10.73 -1.82 -2.77
CA PRO A 158 11.92 -1.03 -2.55
C PRO A 158 11.61 0.47 -2.66
N PHE A 159 12.26 1.28 -1.82
CA PHE A 159 12.06 2.74 -1.73
C PHE A 159 13.15 3.55 -2.46
N LEU A 160 13.97 2.89 -3.30
CA LEU A 160 15.08 3.46 -4.09
C LEU A 160 14.68 4.67 -4.95
#